data_AF-A0A424R3G8-F1
#
_entry.id   AF-A0A424R3G8-F1
#
_cell.length_a   1.000
_cell.length_b   1.000
_cell.length_c   1.000
_cell.angle_alpha   90.00
_cell.angle_beta   90.00
_cell.angle_gamma   90.00
#
_symmetry.space_group_name_H-M   'P 1'
#
loop_
_entity.id
_entity.type
_entity.pdbx_description
1 polymer ?
#
loop_
_entity_poly.entity_id
_entity_poly.type
_entity_poly.pdbx_seq_one_letter_code
_entity_poly.pdbx_strand_id
1 'polypeptide(L)'
;MASGSLNSITTTYAGEFAKKYIAPALLKGSTLDSGGLTVKPNIKYKETMKKVATGSGVIGNAACDFSASADKITLTERVIQPEEFQVNLEFCKKDFHNDWEAIQQGISAHDKLPPLFSDFIIAHVADLVAEQTEKNIWEGVTANAGEFDGLVTLALADSDVLDVASHAAVTASNVVDKLGSIVDAIPSTVYGSEDLFMYVSSNIYRAYTRALGGFGAQGLGAAGYNSQGNNQDLSTGLQYDGVQLFLGRGLNDNTAMAAQKSNLYFGTGLLSDHNEVKVIDMADIDGSQNVRIVMRFTAAVQYGIGSEIVLYHA
;
A
#
# COMPACT_ATOMS: atom_id res chain seq x y z
N MET A 1 51.81 25.12 21.68
CA MET A 1 51.12 23.87 22.11
C MET A 1 49.72 24.31 22.52
N ALA A 2 48.76 24.17 21.61
CA ALA A 2 47.74 23.09 21.59
C ALA A 2 46.77 23.27 22.76
N SER A 3 45.45 23.20 22.67
CA SER A 3 44.41 22.81 21.71
C SER A 3 43.14 22.86 22.60
N GLY A 4 41.92 23.14 22.20
CA GLY A 4 41.29 23.29 20.91
C GLY A 4 39.88 23.86 21.17
N SER A 5 39.37 24.58 20.18
CA SER A 5 37.99 25.03 20.13
C SER A 5 37.08 23.81 20.05
N LEU A 6 36.16 23.66 21.00
CA LEU A 6 34.95 22.86 20.83
C LEU A 6 34.07 23.57 19.79
N ASN A 7 34.43 23.45 18.52
CA ASN A 7 33.51 23.72 17.42
C ASN A 7 32.49 22.59 17.43
N SER A 8 31.30 22.90 17.95
CA SER A 8 30.10 22.09 17.87
C SER A 8 29.95 21.48 16.48
N ILE A 9 30.05 20.16 16.40
CA ILE A 9 29.77 19.38 15.20
C ILE A 9 28.29 19.59 14.85
N THR A 10 28.04 20.39 13.81
CA THR A 10 26.71 20.55 13.19
C THR A 10 26.43 19.35 12.29
N THR A 11 26.21 18.16 12.85
CA THR A 11 25.71 16.98 12.12
C THR A 11 24.18 16.94 12.03
N THR A 12 23.49 17.90 12.65
CA THR A 12 22.02 17.96 12.68
C THR A 12 21.41 18.21 11.29
N TYR A 13 22.12 18.89 10.39
CA TYR A 13 21.52 19.39 9.14
C TYR A 13 21.26 18.29 8.09
N ALA A 14 22.07 17.24 8.02
CA ALA A 14 21.84 16.12 7.09
C ALA A 14 20.67 15.21 7.56
N GLY A 15 20.51 15.05 8.87
CA GLY A 15 19.43 14.22 9.44
C GLY A 15 18.04 14.90 9.40
N GLU A 16 17.96 16.22 9.34
CA GLU A 16 16.68 16.94 9.30
C GLU A 16 16.05 16.97 7.89
N PHE A 17 16.87 16.89 6.83
CA PHE A 17 16.39 16.77 5.45
C PHE A 17 15.99 15.34 5.09
N ALA A 18 16.75 14.32 5.53
CA ALA A 18 16.37 12.92 5.39
C ALA A 18 14.94 12.63 5.93
N LYS A 19 14.60 13.25 7.07
CA LYS A 19 13.26 13.16 7.68
C LYS A 19 12.13 13.71 6.80
N LYS A 20 12.40 14.72 5.98
CA LYS A 20 11.38 15.35 5.10
C LYS A 20 11.07 14.53 3.85
N TYR A 21 11.98 13.68 3.40
CA TYR A 21 11.77 12.88 2.18
C TYR A 21 11.22 11.48 2.46
N ILE A 22 11.59 10.87 3.59
CA ILE A 22 11.31 9.45 3.83
C ILE A 22 9.99 9.22 4.57
N ALA A 23 9.66 10.08 5.54
CA ALA A 23 8.38 9.96 6.24
C ALA A 23 7.15 10.09 5.31
N PRO A 24 7.17 10.95 4.27
CA PRO A 24 6.15 10.91 3.24
C PRO A 24 6.26 9.68 2.35
N ALA A 25 7.46 9.20 2.00
CA ALA A 25 7.64 8.07 1.08
C ALA A 25 6.99 6.78 1.58
N LEU A 26 7.09 6.48 2.89
CA LEU A 26 6.45 5.29 3.49
C LEU A 26 4.92 5.37 3.49
N LEU A 27 4.37 6.58 3.63
CA LEU A 27 2.93 6.85 3.50
C LEU A 27 2.48 7.06 2.04
N LYS A 28 3.42 7.12 1.10
CA LYS A 28 3.20 7.28 -0.34
C LYS A 28 3.10 5.95 -1.09
N GLY A 29 2.96 4.82 -0.41
CA GLY A 29 2.45 3.61 -1.06
C GLY A 29 1.18 3.99 -1.82
N SER A 30 1.08 3.66 -3.10
CA SER A 30 0.04 4.21 -3.98
C SER A 30 -1.37 3.98 -3.45
N THR A 31 -1.58 2.87 -2.73
CA THR A 31 -2.85 2.57 -2.08
C THR A 31 -3.08 3.41 -0.83
N LEU A 32 -2.05 3.68 -0.02
CA LEU A 32 -2.18 4.49 1.20
C LEU A 32 -2.34 5.99 0.89
N ASP A 33 -1.57 6.52 -0.07
CA ASP A 33 -1.59 7.94 -0.45
C ASP A 33 -2.94 8.37 -1.04
N SER A 34 -3.49 7.52 -1.89
CA SER A 34 -4.81 7.74 -2.51
C SER A 34 -5.96 7.46 -1.54
N GLY A 35 -5.65 7.11 -0.28
CA GLY A 35 -6.63 6.80 0.74
C GLY A 35 -7.46 5.56 0.41
N GLY A 36 -6.87 4.53 -0.19
CA GLY A 36 -7.55 3.26 -0.49
C GLY A 36 -7.78 2.37 0.75
N LEU A 37 -7.15 2.65 1.89
CA LEU A 37 -7.25 1.85 3.11
C LEU A 37 -7.53 2.75 4.33
N THR A 38 -8.07 2.15 5.40
CA THR A 38 -8.22 2.84 6.70
C THR A 38 -6.97 2.67 7.54
N VAL A 39 -6.21 3.75 7.75
CA VAL A 39 -4.98 3.71 8.56
C VAL A 39 -5.32 3.76 10.06
N LYS A 40 -4.78 2.80 10.81
CA LYS A 40 -4.88 2.65 12.27
C LYS A 40 -3.50 2.87 12.90
N PRO A 41 -3.21 4.10 13.36
CA PRO A 41 -1.94 4.39 14.01
C PRO A 41 -1.95 3.94 15.48
N ASN A 42 -0.76 3.85 16.08
CA ASN A 42 -0.52 3.61 17.50
C ASN A 42 -0.75 2.17 18.00
N ILE A 43 -0.55 1.16 17.13
CA ILE A 43 -0.70 -0.25 17.50
C ILE A 43 0.66 -0.85 17.88
N LYS A 44 0.98 -0.87 19.17
CA LYS A 44 2.29 -1.35 19.65
C LYS A 44 2.47 -2.88 19.63
N TYR A 45 1.40 -3.65 19.79
CA TYR A 45 1.52 -5.11 19.90
C TYR A 45 0.33 -5.83 19.25
N LYS A 46 -0.89 -5.55 19.71
CA LYS A 46 -2.10 -6.08 19.09
C LYS A 46 -3.28 -5.14 19.33
N GLU A 47 -4.11 -4.98 18.31
CA GLU A 47 -5.42 -4.36 18.45
C GLU A 47 -6.48 -5.34 17.92
N THR A 48 -7.58 -5.48 18.67
CA THR A 48 -8.73 -6.26 18.20
C THR A 48 -9.69 -5.32 17.47
N MET A 49 -9.73 -5.47 16.16
CA MET A 49 -10.69 -4.81 15.29
C MET A 49 -12.05 -5.47 15.48
N LYS A 50 -13.02 -4.70 15.98
CA LYS A 50 -14.41 -5.15 16.11
C LYS A 50 -15.23 -4.45 15.06
N LYS A 51 -15.82 -5.20 14.14
CA LYS A 51 -16.84 -4.68 13.22
C LYS A 51 -18.19 -5.24 13.66
N VAL A 52 -19.15 -4.33 13.84
CA VAL A 52 -20.51 -4.67 14.26
C VAL A 52 -21.35 -4.85 13.01
N ALA A 53 -21.66 -6.10 12.66
CA ALA A 53 -22.60 -6.40 11.60
C ALA A 53 -24.01 -6.47 12.22
N THR A 54 -24.90 -5.61 11.75
CA THR A 54 -26.30 -5.63 12.18
C THR A 54 -27.10 -6.46 11.19
N GLY A 55 -27.57 -7.62 11.61
CA GLY A 55 -28.38 -8.52 10.80
C GLY A 55 -29.75 -7.93 10.45
N SER A 56 -30.36 -8.44 9.37
CA SER A 56 -31.66 -7.97 8.91
C SER A 56 -32.78 -8.24 9.95
N GLY A 57 -33.62 -7.23 10.16
CA GLY A 57 -34.77 -7.29 11.05
C GLY A 57 -34.55 -6.78 12.48
N VAL A 58 -33.69 -5.78 12.68
CA VAL A 58 -33.75 -4.90 13.87
C VAL A 58 -35.13 -4.27 14.02
N ILE A 59 -35.81 -4.01 12.90
CA ILE A 59 -37.18 -3.51 12.88
C ILE A 59 -38.13 -4.69 13.13
N GLY A 60 -38.66 -4.76 14.35
CA GLY A 60 -39.76 -5.65 14.73
C GLY A 60 -41.11 -4.96 14.62
N ASN A 61 -42.19 -5.75 14.57
CA ASN A 61 -43.55 -5.21 14.69
C ASN A 61 -43.78 -4.65 16.09
N ALA A 62 -44.57 -3.58 16.20
CA ALA A 62 -44.90 -2.97 17.48
C ALA A 62 -45.66 -3.97 18.39
N ALA A 63 -44.99 -4.43 19.44
CA ALA A 63 -45.56 -5.27 20.49
C ALA A 63 -45.43 -4.57 21.85
N CYS A 64 -46.31 -4.91 22.80
CA CYS A 64 -46.28 -4.32 24.15
C CYS A 64 -45.09 -4.82 24.99
N ASP A 65 -44.57 -5.99 24.65
CA ASP A 65 -43.46 -6.62 25.37
C ASP A 65 -42.13 -6.38 24.64
N PHE A 66 -41.07 -6.19 25.42
CA PHE A 66 -39.70 -6.18 24.92
C PHE A 66 -39.31 -7.59 24.45
N SER A 67 -39.27 -7.82 23.15
CA SER A 67 -38.63 -9.00 22.58
C SER A 67 -37.13 -8.75 22.45
N ALA A 68 -36.31 -9.51 23.16
CA ALA A 68 -34.87 -9.45 22.98
C ALA A 68 -34.50 -9.93 21.57
N SER A 69 -34.06 -9.01 20.70
CA SER A 69 -33.50 -9.32 19.38
C SER A 69 -32.07 -9.87 19.48
N ALA A 70 -31.80 -10.71 20.49
CA ALA A 70 -30.48 -10.99 21.07
C ALA A 70 -29.43 -11.50 20.06
N ASP A 71 -29.83 -12.03 18.92
CA ASP A 71 -28.94 -12.61 17.90
C ASP A 71 -28.85 -11.78 16.61
N LYS A 72 -29.19 -10.48 16.65
CA LYS A 72 -29.17 -9.62 15.45
C LYS A 72 -27.93 -8.75 15.30
N ILE A 73 -26.99 -8.83 16.22
CA ILE A 73 -25.74 -8.08 16.17
C ILE A 73 -24.60 -9.08 16.26
N THR A 74 -23.97 -9.38 15.12
CA THR A 74 -22.78 -10.24 15.07
C THR A 74 -21.55 -9.34 15.22
N LEU A 75 -20.77 -9.58 16.27
CA LEU A 75 -19.47 -8.95 16.48
C LEU A 75 -18.40 -9.83 15.85
N THR A 76 -17.89 -9.42 14.68
CA THR A 76 -16.72 -10.07 14.10
C THR A 76 -15.47 -9.40 14.68
N GLU A 77 -14.65 -10.19 15.38
CA GLU A 77 -13.40 -9.74 15.97
C GLU A 77 -12.22 -10.28 15.17
N ARG A 78 -11.36 -9.40 14.66
CA ARG A 78 -10.08 -9.78 14.05
C ARG A 78 -8.93 -9.08 14.76
N VAL A 79 -7.80 -9.76 14.87
CA VAL A 79 -6.60 -9.17 15.48
C VAL A 79 -5.71 -8.64 14.39
N ILE A 80 -5.27 -7.39 14.54
CA ILE A 80 -4.19 -6.81 13.77
C ILE A 80 -2.95 -6.71 14.67
N GLN A 81 -1.85 -7.29 14.21
CA GLN A 81 -0.57 -7.33 14.92
C GLN A 81 0.53 -6.85 13.98
N PRO A 82 1.00 -5.59 14.11
CA PRO A 82 2.11 -5.08 13.33
C PRO A 82 3.41 -5.84 13.64
N GLU A 83 4.16 -6.13 12.58
CA GLU A 83 5.51 -6.68 12.69
C GLU A 83 6.56 -5.57 12.54
N GLU A 84 7.72 -5.76 13.19
CA GLU A 84 8.82 -4.80 13.14
C GLU A 84 9.75 -5.12 11.98
N PHE A 85 9.93 -4.15 11.08
CA PHE A 85 10.85 -4.22 9.95
C PHE A 85 12.01 -3.25 10.12
N GLN A 86 13.15 -3.64 9.55
CA GLN A 86 14.34 -2.79 9.51
C GLN A 86 14.96 -2.79 8.12
N VAL A 87 15.46 -1.63 7.72
CA VAL A 87 16.32 -1.47 6.55
C VAL A 87 17.66 -0.96 7.03
N ASN A 88 18.68 -1.80 6.85
CA ASN A 88 20.06 -1.51 7.20
C ASN A 88 20.89 -1.64 5.92
N LEU A 89 21.18 -0.51 5.27
CA LEU A 89 22.04 -0.47 4.08
C LEU A 89 23.40 0.09 4.46
N GLU A 90 24.45 -0.46 3.87
CA GLU A 90 25.83 -0.01 4.03
C GLU A 90 26.42 0.30 2.67
N PHE A 91 26.99 1.51 2.53
CA PHE A 91 27.64 1.97 1.31
C PHE A 91 29.10 2.32 1.61
N CYS A 92 30.02 2.01 0.69
CA CYS A 92 31.41 2.42 0.78
C CYS A 92 31.61 3.75 0.04
N LYS A 93 32.24 4.74 0.66
CA LYS A 93 32.52 6.05 0.03
C LYS A 93 33.38 5.91 -1.23
N LYS A 94 34.28 4.92 -1.26
CA LYS A 94 35.17 4.68 -2.41
C LYS A 94 34.45 4.32 -3.69
N ASP A 95 33.27 3.70 -3.61
CA ASP A 95 32.49 3.35 -4.80
C ASP A 95 32.00 4.60 -5.54
N PHE A 96 31.91 5.74 -4.84
CA PHE A 96 31.49 7.03 -5.40
C PHE A 96 32.65 7.91 -5.87
N HIS A 97 33.91 7.52 -5.61
CA HIS A 97 35.09 8.28 -6.06
C HIS A 97 35.34 8.15 -7.57
N ASN A 98 34.80 7.10 -8.21
CA ASN A 98 35.00 6.83 -9.64
C ASN A 98 33.97 7.53 -10.54
N ASP A 99 32.85 7.99 -9.99
CA ASP A 99 31.83 8.73 -10.72
C ASP A 99 32.05 10.25 -10.60
N TRP A 100 31.42 10.98 -11.53
CA TRP A 100 31.53 12.42 -11.82
C TRP A 100 31.41 13.40 -10.62
N GLU A 101 31.13 12.92 -9.41
CA GLU A 101 31.03 13.71 -8.17
C GLU A 101 32.35 13.95 -7.42
N ALA A 102 33.49 13.41 -7.90
CA ALA A 102 34.81 13.64 -7.30
C ALA A 102 35.20 15.13 -7.14
N ILE A 103 34.57 16.04 -7.92
CA ILE A 103 34.83 17.48 -7.83
C ILE A 103 34.07 18.14 -6.66
N GLN A 104 32.94 17.56 -6.22
CA GLN A 104 32.10 18.08 -5.13
C GLN A 104 32.42 17.44 -3.76
N GLN A 105 33.11 16.29 -3.72
CA GLN A 105 33.45 15.58 -2.48
C GLN A 105 34.63 16.18 -1.69
N GLY A 106 35.37 17.11 -2.30
CA GLY A 106 36.63 17.61 -1.75
C GLY A 106 37.81 16.81 -2.30
N ILE A 107 39.01 17.40 -2.25
CA ILE A 107 40.24 16.80 -2.79
C ILE A 107 40.95 15.94 -1.71
N SER A 108 40.26 15.61 -0.61
CA SER A 108 40.91 15.08 0.61
C SER A 108 40.56 13.62 0.84
N ALA A 109 41.48 12.83 1.41
CA ALA A 109 41.21 11.44 1.80
C ALA A 109 40.07 11.26 2.85
N HIS A 110 39.53 12.37 3.37
CA HIS A 110 38.38 12.46 4.27
C HIS A 110 37.19 13.12 3.57
N ASP A 111 36.78 12.52 2.46
CA ASP A 111 35.64 13.00 1.69
C ASP A 111 34.34 12.89 2.50
N LYS A 112 33.57 13.99 2.47
CA LYS A 112 32.21 14.07 3.02
C LYS A 112 31.24 13.72 1.91
N LEU A 113 30.20 12.98 2.23
CA LEU A 113 29.16 12.70 1.25
C LEU A 113 28.55 14.05 0.79
N PRO A 114 28.41 14.31 -0.52
CA PRO A 114 27.75 15.50 -1.00
C PRO A 114 26.31 15.50 -0.51
N PRO A 115 25.81 16.61 0.06
CA PRO A 115 24.45 16.66 0.60
C PRO A 115 23.38 16.33 -0.46
N LEU A 116 23.60 16.73 -1.71
CA LEU A 116 22.68 16.43 -2.82
C LEU A 116 22.62 14.94 -3.18
N PHE A 117 23.74 14.23 -3.05
CA PHE A 117 23.82 12.81 -3.38
C PHE A 117 23.26 11.92 -2.25
N SER A 118 23.51 12.30 -0.99
CA SER A 118 22.83 11.66 0.14
C SER A 118 21.32 11.80 0.03
N ASP A 119 20.82 12.98 -0.35
CA ASP A 119 19.38 13.21 -0.51
C ASP A 119 18.79 12.35 -1.63
N PHE A 120 19.53 12.14 -2.73
CA PHE A 120 19.12 11.26 -3.82
C PHE A 120 19.06 9.78 -3.40
N ILE A 121 20.11 9.26 -2.75
CA ILE A 121 20.12 7.87 -2.26
C ILE A 121 19.00 7.64 -1.27
N ILE A 122 18.81 8.58 -0.35
CA ILE A 122 17.75 8.55 0.65
C ILE A 122 16.38 8.47 -0.01
N ALA A 123 16.12 9.34 -0.99
CA ALA A 123 14.86 9.33 -1.75
C ALA A 123 14.65 8.00 -2.48
N HIS A 124 15.70 7.46 -3.13
CA HIS A 124 15.62 6.19 -3.84
C HIS A 124 15.33 5.01 -2.91
N VAL A 125 16.01 4.94 -1.75
CA VAL A 125 15.75 3.89 -0.74
C VAL A 125 14.32 4.00 -0.20
N ALA A 126 13.83 5.22 -0.01
CA ALA A 126 12.48 5.46 0.46
C ALA A 126 11.43 5.01 -0.58
N ASP A 127 11.66 5.27 -1.87
CA ASP A 127 10.79 4.81 -2.96
C ASP A 127 10.77 3.27 -3.06
N LEU A 128 11.92 2.61 -2.89
CA LEU A 128 12.00 1.15 -2.88
C LEU A 128 11.22 0.55 -1.70
N VAL A 129 11.31 1.16 -0.52
CA VAL A 129 10.54 0.67 0.64
C VAL A 129 9.05 0.92 0.45
N ALA A 130 8.66 2.04 -0.15
CA ALA A 130 7.27 2.31 -0.49
C ALA A 130 6.72 1.26 -1.48
N GLU A 131 7.49 0.92 -2.52
CA GLU A 131 7.13 -0.13 -3.48
C GLU A 131 6.99 -1.50 -2.81
N GLN A 132 7.95 -1.88 -1.96
CA GLN A 132 7.88 -3.17 -1.26
C GLN A 132 6.72 -3.20 -0.25
N THR A 133 6.47 -2.11 0.46
CA THR A 133 5.35 -2.02 1.39
C THR A 133 4.02 -2.16 0.66
N GLU A 134 3.88 -1.52 -0.50
CA GLU A 134 2.69 -1.65 -1.36
C GLU A 134 2.49 -3.11 -1.82
N LYS A 135 3.55 -3.82 -2.22
CA LYS A 135 3.49 -5.26 -2.56
C LYS A 135 3.07 -6.09 -1.34
N ASN A 136 3.67 -5.83 -0.18
CA ASN A 136 3.36 -6.55 1.05
C ASN A 136 1.91 -6.32 1.52
N ILE A 137 1.37 -5.10 1.35
CA ILE A 137 -0.03 -4.79 1.66
C ILE A 137 -0.99 -5.72 0.94
N TRP A 138 -0.71 -6.06 -0.33
CA TRP A 138 -1.62 -6.85 -1.15
C TRP A 138 -1.29 -8.35 -1.13
N GLU A 139 -0.04 -8.71 -1.37
CA GLU A 139 0.39 -10.10 -1.68
C GLU A 139 1.44 -10.64 -0.70
N GLY A 140 1.78 -9.89 0.35
CA GLY A 140 2.83 -10.31 1.28
C GLY A 140 2.52 -11.63 1.98
N VAL A 141 3.58 -12.36 2.34
CA VAL A 141 3.46 -13.63 3.08
C VAL A 141 4.48 -13.65 4.21
N THR A 142 4.04 -13.82 5.45
CA THR A 142 4.92 -13.80 6.65
C THR A 142 6.01 -14.88 6.63
N ALA A 143 5.85 -15.92 5.80
CA ALA A 143 6.89 -16.92 5.58
C ALA A 143 8.18 -16.36 4.92
N ASN A 144 8.08 -15.22 4.24
CA ASN A 144 9.21 -14.56 3.57
C ASN A 144 9.83 -13.50 4.50
N ALA A 145 11.16 -13.42 4.49
CA ALA A 145 11.87 -12.45 5.32
C ALA A 145 11.60 -11.01 4.84
N GLY A 146 11.08 -10.16 5.72
CA GLY A 146 10.77 -8.76 5.40
C GLY A 146 9.38 -8.52 4.84
N GLU A 147 8.49 -9.51 4.92
CA GLU A 147 7.09 -9.42 4.50
C GLU A 147 6.15 -9.70 5.69
N PHE A 148 4.93 -9.18 5.61
CA PHE A 148 3.81 -9.50 6.50
C PHE A 148 2.67 -10.07 5.65
N ASP A 149 1.71 -10.77 6.25
CA ASP A 149 0.56 -11.30 5.52
C ASP A 149 -0.27 -10.18 4.87
N GLY A 150 -0.31 -10.19 3.53
CA GLY A 150 -1.06 -9.24 2.72
C GLY A 150 -2.55 -9.54 2.67
N LEU A 151 -3.35 -8.59 2.17
CA LEU A 151 -4.80 -8.70 2.10
C LEU A 151 -5.28 -9.90 1.27
N VAL A 152 -4.64 -10.20 0.14
CA VAL A 152 -4.98 -11.36 -0.70
C VAL A 152 -4.64 -12.66 0.01
N THR A 153 -3.46 -12.75 0.64
CA THR A 153 -3.05 -13.92 1.44
C THR A 153 -4.03 -14.18 2.59
N LEU A 154 -4.44 -13.14 3.31
CA LEU A 154 -5.43 -13.22 4.38
C LEU A 154 -6.83 -13.56 3.84
N ALA A 155 -7.19 -13.11 2.64
CA ALA A 155 -8.47 -13.39 2.01
C ALA A 155 -8.56 -14.85 1.51
N LEU A 156 -7.50 -15.37 0.89
CA LEU A 156 -7.41 -16.77 0.44
C LEU A 156 -7.46 -17.77 1.61
N ALA A 157 -7.01 -17.38 2.80
CA ALA A 157 -7.07 -18.21 3.99
C ALA A 157 -8.46 -18.22 4.68
N ASP A 158 -9.38 -17.34 4.27
CA ASP A 158 -10.67 -17.13 4.91
C ASP A 158 -11.83 -17.66 4.07
N SER A 159 -12.56 -18.62 4.62
CA SER A 159 -13.72 -19.23 3.97
C SER A 159 -14.94 -18.32 3.85
N ASP A 160 -14.97 -17.22 4.59
CA ASP A 160 -16.08 -16.25 4.52
C ASP A 160 -15.94 -15.32 3.30
N VAL A 161 -14.76 -15.23 2.69
CA VAL A 161 -14.53 -14.40 1.48
C VAL A 161 -15.20 -15.04 0.27
N LEU A 162 -15.76 -14.19 -0.59
CA LEU A 162 -16.45 -14.63 -1.80
C LEU A 162 -15.46 -14.74 -2.97
N ASP A 163 -15.02 -15.95 -3.26
CA ASP A 163 -14.15 -16.22 -4.41
C ASP A 163 -14.92 -16.28 -5.72
N VAL A 164 -14.43 -15.57 -6.74
CA VAL A 164 -14.99 -15.64 -8.09
C VAL A 164 -14.60 -16.97 -8.73
N ALA A 165 -15.59 -17.85 -8.91
CA ALA A 165 -15.39 -19.23 -9.37
C ALA A 165 -14.74 -19.41 -10.75
N SER A 166 -14.72 -18.38 -11.60
CA SER A 166 -14.11 -18.43 -12.95
C SER A 166 -13.01 -17.39 -13.12
N HIS A 167 -11.82 -17.73 -12.65
CA HIS A 167 -10.60 -16.94 -12.88
C HIS A 167 -9.85 -17.43 -14.13
N ALA A 168 -9.32 -16.48 -14.89
CA ALA A 168 -8.48 -16.71 -16.07
C ALA A 168 -7.57 -15.51 -16.30
N ALA A 169 -6.58 -15.67 -17.18
CA ALA A 169 -5.79 -14.54 -17.65
C ALA A 169 -6.69 -13.46 -18.26
N VAL A 170 -6.54 -12.24 -17.76
CA VAL A 170 -7.34 -11.08 -18.17
C VAL A 170 -6.67 -10.43 -19.38
N THR A 171 -7.47 -10.20 -20.41
CA THR A 171 -7.06 -9.56 -21.65
C THR A 171 -8.10 -8.51 -22.03
N ALA A 172 -7.74 -7.63 -22.96
CA ALA A 172 -8.69 -6.61 -23.43
C ALA A 172 -9.97 -7.19 -24.06
N SER A 173 -9.98 -8.48 -24.45
CA SER A 173 -11.16 -9.12 -25.04
C SER A 173 -12.13 -9.73 -24.03
N ASN A 174 -11.67 -10.06 -22.81
CA ASN A 174 -12.49 -10.73 -21.79
C ASN A 174 -12.66 -9.90 -20.50
N VAL A 175 -11.94 -8.79 -20.36
CA VAL A 175 -11.90 -7.98 -19.13
C VAL A 175 -13.29 -7.48 -18.70
N VAL A 176 -14.17 -7.14 -19.66
CA VAL A 176 -15.55 -6.71 -19.36
C VAL A 176 -16.33 -7.83 -18.67
N ASP A 177 -16.27 -9.04 -19.22
CA ASP A 177 -16.96 -10.21 -18.64
C ASP A 177 -16.38 -10.57 -17.26
N LYS A 178 -15.06 -10.44 -17.09
CA LYS A 178 -14.39 -10.73 -15.81
C LYS A 178 -14.72 -9.69 -14.74
N LEU A 179 -14.72 -8.40 -15.07
CA LEU A 179 -15.18 -7.36 -14.15
C LEU A 179 -16.67 -7.55 -13.78
N GLY A 180 -17.51 -7.95 -14.75
CA GLY A 180 -18.91 -8.32 -14.51
C GLY A 180 -19.04 -9.44 -13.48
N SER A 181 -18.25 -10.50 -13.62
CA SER A 181 -18.28 -11.62 -12.65
C SER A 181 -17.86 -11.22 -11.23
N ILE A 182 -17.01 -10.20 -11.08
CA ILE A 182 -16.65 -9.64 -9.76
C ILE A 182 -17.85 -8.89 -9.20
N VAL A 183 -18.47 -8.00 -10.00
CA VAL A 183 -19.64 -7.21 -9.58
C VAL A 183 -20.83 -8.10 -9.21
N ASP A 184 -21.11 -9.12 -10.01
CA ASP A 184 -22.21 -10.07 -9.76
C ASP A 184 -22.05 -10.85 -8.46
N ALA A 185 -20.80 -11.03 -8.00
CA ALA A 185 -20.49 -11.68 -6.73
C ALA A 185 -20.56 -10.70 -5.53
N ILE A 186 -20.63 -9.39 -5.75
CA ILE A 186 -20.71 -8.40 -4.66
C ILE A 186 -22.07 -8.56 -3.93
N PRO A 187 -22.08 -8.72 -2.60
CA PRO A 187 -23.31 -8.76 -1.83
C PRO A 187 -24.16 -7.51 -2.04
N SER A 188 -25.47 -7.69 -2.20
CA SER A 188 -26.43 -6.60 -2.36
C SER A 188 -26.49 -5.65 -1.15
N THR A 189 -26.01 -6.08 0.02
CA THR A 189 -25.90 -5.25 1.23
C THR A 189 -24.78 -4.21 1.12
N VAL A 190 -23.78 -4.46 0.28
CA VAL A 190 -22.58 -3.62 0.10
C VAL A 190 -22.63 -2.86 -1.22
N TYR A 191 -23.25 -3.44 -2.25
CA TYR A 191 -23.38 -2.83 -3.56
C TYR A 191 -24.11 -1.47 -3.50
N GLY A 192 -23.47 -0.43 -4.02
CA GLY A 192 -23.95 0.96 -3.96
C GLY A 192 -23.45 1.78 -2.76
N SER A 193 -22.61 1.20 -1.89
CA SER A 193 -21.92 1.96 -0.84
C SER A 193 -20.88 2.91 -1.47
N GLU A 194 -20.80 4.14 -0.99
CA GLU A 194 -19.86 5.15 -1.51
C GLU A 194 -18.39 4.80 -1.26
N ASP A 195 -18.11 3.91 -0.30
CA ASP A 195 -16.78 3.47 0.09
C ASP A 195 -16.38 2.12 -0.55
N LEU A 196 -17.18 1.58 -1.46
CA LEU A 196 -16.90 0.36 -2.19
C LEU A 196 -15.93 0.62 -3.35
N PHE A 197 -14.78 -0.03 -3.29
CA PHE A 197 -13.78 0.00 -4.36
C PHE A 197 -13.51 -1.40 -4.90
N MET A 198 -13.24 -1.46 -6.20
CA MET A 198 -12.65 -2.63 -6.83
C MET A 198 -11.17 -2.36 -7.05
N TYR A 199 -10.34 -2.91 -6.17
CA TYR A 199 -8.89 -2.86 -6.28
C TYR A 199 -8.44 -3.86 -7.35
N VAL A 200 -7.84 -3.36 -8.42
CA VAL A 200 -7.45 -4.17 -9.58
C VAL A 200 -5.94 -4.08 -9.82
N SER A 201 -5.37 -5.19 -10.28
CA SER A 201 -3.99 -5.22 -10.75
C SER A 201 -3.77 -4.32 -11.97
N SER A 202 -2.52 -3.91 -12.17
CA SER A 202 -2.12 -3.05 -13.29
C SER A 202 -2.46 -3.66 -14.66
N ASN A 203 -2.42 -4.99 -14.78
CA ASN A 203 -2.82 -5.71 -15.98
C ASN A 203 -4.31 -5.50 -16.29
N ILE A 204 -5.19 -5.76 -15.32
CA ILE A 204 -6.64 -5.61 -15.46
C ILE A 204 -7.01 -4.15 -15.78
N TYR A 205 -6.41 -3.18 -15.08
CA TYR A 205 -6.67 -1.76 -15.32
C TYR A 205 -6.32 -1.33 -16.75
N ARG A 206 -5.17 -1.78 -17.27
CA ARG A 206 -4.74 -1.52 -18.66
C ARG A 206 -5.61 -2.24 -19.67
N ALA A 207 -5.99 -3.49 -19.39
CA ALA A 207 -6.88 -4.27 -20.24
C ALA A 207 -8.24 -3.59 -20.38
N TYR A 208 -8.82 -3.10 -19.28
CA TYR A 208 -10.10 -2.40 -19.28
C TYR A 208 -10.03 -1.05 -20.00
N THR A 209 -9.00 -0.25 -19.71
CA THR A 209 -8.73 1.01 -20.44
C THR A 209 -8.61 0.78 -21.95
N ARG A 210 -7.97 -0.32 -22.37
CA ARG A 210 -7.86 -0.70 -23.79
C ARG A 210 -9.18 -1.19 -24.37
N ALA A 211 -9.97 -1.95 -23.61
CA ALA A 211 -11.28 -2.41 -24.03
C ALA A 211 -12.25 -1.24 -24.27
N LEU A 212 -12.18 -0.20 -23.44
CA LEU A 212 -12.97 1.03 -23.62
C LEU A 212 -12.55 1.84 -24.85
N GLY A 213 -11.23 1.96 -25.10
CA GLY A 213 -10.71 2.78 -26.20
C GLY A 213 -10.72 2.11 -27.57
N GLY A 214 -10.75 0.78 -27.60
CA GLY A 214 -10.59 -0.01 -28.82
C GLY A 214 -11.79 0.01 -29.75
N PHE A 215 -11.57 0.21 -31.04
CA PHE A 215 -12.61 0.05 -32.06
C PHE A 215 -13.13 -1.40 -32.04
N GLY A 216 -14.39 -1.60 -31.64
CA GLY A 216 -15.03 -2.91 -31.67
C GLY A 216 -14.95 -3.55 -33.06
N ALA A 217 -14.86 -4.88 -33.09
CA ALA A 217 -14.98 -5.61 -34.35
C ALA A 217 -16.32 -5.26 -35.02
N GLN A 218 -16.29 -5.05 -36.34
CA GLN A 218 -17.47 -4.72 -37.18
C GLN A 218 -18.01 -3.29 -37.09
N GLY A 219 -17.21 -2.30 -36.67
CA GLY A 219 -17.61 -0.89 -36.81
C GLY A 219 -18.68 -0.42 -35.81
N LEU A 220 -19.03 -1.26 -34.83
CA LEU A 220 -19.77 -0.87 -33.64
C LEU A 220 -18.76 -0.25 -32.66
N GLY A 221 -18.57 1.06 -32.79
CA GLY A 221 -17.51 1.80 -32.13
C GLY A 221 -17.55 1.73 -30.60
N ALA A 222 -16.41 1.42 -29.99
CA ALA A 222 -16.11 1.96 -28.68
C ALA A 222 -15.35 3.26 -28.93
N ALA A 223 -15.97 4.38 -28.57
CA ALA A 223 -15.35 5.68 -28.71
C ALA A 223 -14.52 6.03 -27.45
N GLY A 224 -14.29 5.10 -26.52
CA GLY A 224 -13.80 5.45 -25.19
C GLY A 224 -14.82 6.25 -24.38
N TYR A 225 -14.45 6.59 -23.15
CA TYR A 225 -15.11 7.61 -22.36
C TYR A 225 -14.98 8.96 -23.07
N ASN A 226 -16.10 9.67 -23.25
CA ASN A 226 -16.17 10.96 -23.97
C ASN A 226 -15.67 10.94 -25.43
N SER A 227 -15.75 9.82 -26.14
CA SER A 227 -15.39 9.74 -27.56
C SER A 227 -13.91 9.99 -27.90
N GLN A 228 -13.00 9.82 -26.95
CA GLN A 228 -11.55 10.06 -27.11
C GLN A 228 -10.74 8.83 -27.57
N GLY A 229 -11.38 7.67 -27.74
CA GLY A 229 -10.76 6.42 -28.16
C GLY A 229 -9.60 6.02 -27.24
N ASN A 230 -8.50 5.52 -27.82
CA ASN A 230 -7.30 5.17 -27.06
C ASN A 230 -6.57 6.36 -26.41
N ASN A 231 -6.90 7.61 -26.75
CA ASN A 231 -6.26 8.80 -26.19
C ASN A 231 -7.01 9.35 -24.95
N GLN A 232 -7.92 8.56 -24.38
CA GLN A 232 -8.68 8.91 -23.19
C GLN A 232 -7.79 8.93 -21.94
N ASP A 233 -7.88 10.02 -21.18
CA ASP A 233 -7.34 10.08 -19.82
C ASP A 233 -8.42 9.57 -18.85
N LEU A 234 -8.21 8.36 -18.34
CA LEU A 234 -9.06 7.71 -17.34
C LEU A 234 -8.39 7.68 -15.97
N SER A 235 -7.39 8.53 -15.72
CA SER A 235 -6.61 8.54 -14.48
C SER A 235 -7.42 8.87 -13.23
N THR A 236 -8.62 9.44 -13.37
CA THR A 236 -9.49 9.77 -12.24
C THR A 236 -10.90 9.20 -12.42
N GLY A 237 -11.31 8.35 -11.48
CA GLY A 237 -12.69 7.89 -11.37
C GLY A 237 -13.13 6.91 -12.45
N LEU A 238 -12.26 6.01 -12.91
CA LEU A 238 -12.68 4.90 -13.76
C LEU A 238 -13.65 4.01 -12.98
N GLN A 239 -14.84 3.75 -13.55
CA GLN A 239 -15.87 2.93 -12.94
C GLN A 239 -16.30 1.80 -13.87
N TYR A 240 -16.83 0.74 -13.27
CA TYR A 240 -17.51 -0.35 -13.97
C TYR A 240 -18.82 -0.62 -13.22
N ASP A 241 -19.94 -0.53 -13.93
CA ASP A 241 -21.29 -0.70 -13.36
C ASP A 241 -21.52 0.07 -12.04
N GLY A 242 -21.01 1.31 -11.98
CA GLY A 242 -21.15 2.20 -10.81
C GLY A 242 -20.16 1.95 -9.67
N VAL A 243 -19.30 0.92 -9.75
CA VAL A 243 -18.24 0.64 -8.77
C VAL A 243 -16.94 1.30 -9.21
N GLN A 244 -16.25 1.99 -8.30
CA GLN A 244 -14.98 2.67 -8.59
C GLN A 244 -13.82 1.67 -8.67
N LEU A 245 -13.05 1.72 -9.76
CA LEU A 245 -11.82 0.95 -9.90
C LEU A 245 -10.67 1.70 -9.24
N PHE A 246 -9.95 1.00 -8.38
CA PHE A 246 -8.74 1.48 -7.74
C PHE A 246 -7.54 0.70 -8.26
N LEU A 247 -6.47 1.40 -8.66
CA LEU A 247 -5.25 0.75 -9.14
C LEU A 247 -4.38 0.29 -7.95
N GLY A 248 -4.44 -0.99 -7.62
CA GLY A 248 -3.53 -1.60 -6.63
C GLY A 248 -2.21 -1.96 -7.32
N ARG A 249 -1.18 -1.11 -7.19
CA ARG A 249 0.12 -1.34 -7.86
C ARG A 249 0.87 -2.55 -7.30
N GLY A 250 0.56 -2.95 -6.07
CA GLY A 250 1.12 -4.13 -5.40
C GLY A 250 0.41 -5.45 -5.70
N LEU A 251 -0.73 -5.45 -6.40
CA LEU A 251 -1.46 -6.67 -6.74
C LEU A 251 -0.76 -7.46 -7.86
N ASN A 252 -0.78 -8.78 -7.75
CA ASN A 252 -0.29 -9.67 -8.80
C ASN A 252 -1.17 -9.60 -10.06
N ASP A 253 -0.59 -9.93 -11.21
CA ASP A 253 -1.32 -9.97 -12.48
C ASP A 253 -2.57 -10.86 -12.37
N ASN A 254 -3.66 -10.44 -13.02
CA ASN A 254 -4.95 -11.14 -12.99
C ASN A 254 -5.57 -11.27 -11.59
N THR A 255 -5.14 -10.45 -10.62
CA THR A 255 -5.78 -10.38 -9.30
C THR A 255 -6.57 -9.08 -9.15
N ALA A 256 -7.74 -9.18 -8.51
CA ALA A 256 -8.58 -8.07 -8.09
C ALA A 256 -9.31 -8.40 -6.79
N MET A 257 -9.59 -7.40 -5.97
CA MET A 257 -10.36 -7.51 -4.74
C MET A 257 -11.43 -6.41 -4.72
N ALA A 258 -12.69 -6.76 -4.50
CA ALA A 258 -13.75 -5.79 -4.26
C ALA A 258 -14.07 -5.74 -2.77
N ALA A 259 -13.92 -4.57 -2.16
CA ALA A 259 -14.15 -4.39 -0.73
C ALA A 259 -14.46 -2.93 -0.40
N GLN A 260 -15.15 -2.71 0.71
CA GLN A 260 -15.28 -1.38 1.29
C GLN A 260 -13.95 -0.92 1.88
N LYS A 261 -13.53 0.32 1.60
CA LYS A 261 -12.37 0.96 2.24
C LYS A 261 -12.45 0.91 3.76
N SER A 262 -13.65 1.08 4.32
CA SER A 262 -13.88 1.03 5.77
C SER A 262 -13.69 -0.36 6.38
N ASN A 263 -13.67 -1.40 5.53
CA ASN A 263 -13.44 -2.78 5.92
C ASN A 263 -11.97 -3.19 5.85
N LEU A 264 -11.12 -2.41 5.18
CA LEU A 264 -9.69 -2.70 5.02
C LEU A 264 -8.86 -1.78 5.92
N TYR A 265 -7.96 -2.38 6.70
CA TYR A 265 -7.16 -1.68 7.71
C TYR A 265 -5.66 -1.85 7.49
N PHE A 266 -4.93 -0.75 7.64
CA PHE A 266 -3.48 -0.73 7.72
C PHE A 266 -3.05 -0.31 9.13
N GLY A 267 -2.43 -1.22 9.86
CA GLY A 267 -1.96 -1.00 11.23
C GLY A 267 -0.50 -0.60 11.26
N THR A 268 -0.17 0.42 12.06
CA THR A 268 1.22 0.85 12.28
C THR A 268 1.45 1.28 13.73
N GLY A 269 2.65 1.05 14.25
CA GLY A 269 3.00 1.22 15.65
C GLY A 269 3.12 2.66 16.12
N LEU A 270 3.77 3.53 15.34
CA LEU A 270 3.65 4.98 15.49
C LEU A 270 3.66 5.60 14.10
N LEU A 271 2.80 6.59 13.86
CA LEU A 271 2.91 7.45 12.68
C LEU A 271 4.29 8.15 12.65
N SER A 272 4.95 8.29 13.81
CA SER A 272 6.28 8.88 13.92
C SER A 272 7.47 7.92 13.88
N ASP A 273 7.30 6.60 13.97
CA ASP A 273 8.46 5.69 13.88
C ASP A 273 9.04 5.70 12.45
N HIS A 274 8.19 5.99 11.47
CA HIS A 274 8.56 6.34 10.09
C HIS A 274 9.47 7.59 9.99
N ASN A 275 9.60 8.39 11.06
CA ASN A 275 10.46 9.58 11.12
C ASN A 275 11.88 9.30 11.64
N GLU A 276 12.21 8.08 12.06
CA GLU A 276 13.55 7.76 12.58
C GLU A 276 14.44 7.09 11.53
N VAL A 277 14.61 7.76 10.38
CA VAL A 277 15.68 7.40 9.45
C VAL A 277 16.93 8.18 9.77
N LYS A 278 18.02 7.46 9.97
CA LYS A 278 19.33 8.03 10.28
C LYS A 278 20.33 7.58 9.23
N VAL A 279 21.01 8.56 8.66
CA VAL A 279 22.25 8.34 7.92
C VAL A 279 23.39 8.52 8.91
N ILE A 280 24.22 7.49 9.05
CA ILE A 280 25.34 7.47 9.99
C ILE A 280 26.62 7.32 9.18
N ASP A 281 27.49 8.33 9.25
CA ASP A 281 28.85 8.26 8.72
C ASP A 281 29.73 7.48 9.71
N MET A 282 30.28 6.35 9.27
CA MET A 282 31.12 5.50 10.13
C MET A 282 32.55 6.02 10.26
N ALA A 283 32.97 6.97 9.42
CA ALA A 283 34.30 7.55 9.47
C ALA A 283 34.62 8.19 10.83
N ASP A 284 33.62 8.78 11.49
CA ASP A 284 33.77 9.41 12.81
C ASP A 284 33.66 8.41 13.98
N ILE A 285 33.17 7.18 13.75
CA ILE A 285 32.88 6.20 14.80
C ILE A 285 33.91 5.06 14.80
N ASP A 286 34.13 4.41 13.67
CA ASP A 286 35.03 3.25 13.55
C ASP A 286 36.19 3.46 12.55
N GLY A 287 36.25 4.64 11.92
CA GLY A 287 37.29 5.00 10.96
C GLY A 287 37.14 4.33 9.59
N SER A 288 36.06 3.56 9.37
CA SER A 288 35.72 3.01 8.06
C SER A 288 35.16 4.10 7.16
N GLN A 289 35.41 3.99 5.85
CA GLN A 289 34.82 4.89 4.86
C GLN A 289 33.39 4.47 4.50
N ASN A 290 32.62 3.94 5.47
CA ASN A 290 31.29 3.40 5.23
C ASN A 290 30.22 4.38 5.71
N VAL A 291 29.09 4.42 5.01
CA VAL A 291 27.90 5.17 5.39
C VAL A 291 26.75 4.20 5.53
N ARG A 292 26.06 4.26 6.67
CA ARG A 292 24.93 3.38 6.97
C ARG A 292 23.63 4.16 6.95
N ILE A 293 22.62 3.59 6.30
CA ILE A 293 21.24 4.08 6.37
C ILE A 293 20.46 3.08 7.20
N VAL A 294 19.90 3.55 8.30
CA VAL A 294 19.10 2.75 9.24
C VAL A 294 17.70 3.32 9.28
N MET A 295 16.71 2.45 9.02
CA MET A 295 15.29 2.74 9.14
C MET A 295 14.59 1.59 9.85
N ARG A 296 13.62 1.92 10.70
CA ARG A 296 12.75 0.95 11.38
C ARG A 296 11.31 1.39 11.22
N PHE A 297 10.43 0.44 10.94
CA PHE A 297 9.00 0.72 10.84
C PHE A 297 8.21 -0.52 11.25
N THR A 298 6.94 -0.30 11.56
CA THR A 298 6.00 -1.37 11.88
C THR A 298 4.80 -1.31 10.95
N ALA A 299 4.42 -2.46 10.41
CA ALA A 299 3.31 -2.57 9.47
C ALA A 299 2.57 -3.90 9.64
N ALA A 300 1.26 -3.85 9.47
CA ALA A 300 0.41 -5.01 9.22
C ALA A 300 -0.85 -4.56 8.48
N VAL A 301 -1.50 -5.49 7.81
CA VAL A 301 -2.83 -5.29 7.23
C VAL A 301 -3.80 -6.28 7.82
N GLN A 302 -5.07 -5.91 7.84
CA GLN A 302 -6.17 -6.79 8.21
C GLN A 302 -7.48 -6.25 7.64
N TYR A 303 -8.49 -7.11 7.51
CA TYR A 303 -9.85 -6.69 7.18
C TYR A 303 -10.86 -7.11 8.26
N GLY A 304 -12.06 -6.52 8.24
CA GLY A 304 -13.09 -6.75 9.24
C GLY A 304 -13.96 -7.97 8.95
N ILE A 305 -14.82 -7.83 7.94
CA ILE A 305 -15.83 -8.83 7.55
C ILE A 305 -15.41 -9.47 6.22
N GLY A 306 -15.17 -10.79 6.21
CA GLY A 306 -14.80 -11.54 5.01
C GLY A 306 -15.94 -11.64 3.99
N SER A 307 -17.18 -11.83 4.46
CA SER A 307 -18.37 -11.96 3.60
C SER A 307 -18.77 -10.71 2.82
N GLU A 308 -18.09 -9.58 3.06
CA GLU A 308 -18.25 -8.33 2.32
C GLU A 308 -17.11 -8.10 1.31
N ILE A 309 -16.22 -9.07 1.16
CA ILE A 309 -15.07 -9.04 0.25
C ILE A 309 -15.29 -10.06 -0.84
N VAL A 310 -15.07 -9.62 -2.09
CA VAL A 310 -15.00 -10.50 -3.25
C VAL A 310 -13.56 -10.55 -3.72
N LEU A 311 -13.04 -11.77 -3.91
CA LEU A 311 -11.70 -11.99 -4.42
C LEU A 311 -11.74 -12.62 -5.81
N TYR A 312 -11.04 -12.00 -6.75
CA TYR A 312 -10.68 -12.58 -8.03
C TYR A 312 -9.18 -12.81 -8.04
N HIS A 313 -8.76 -14.07 -8.04
CA HIS A 313 -7.36 -14.45 -8.05
C HIS A 313 -7.18 -15.59 -9.04
N ALA A 314 -6.24 -15.45 -9.98
CA ALA A 314 -6.06 -16.39 -11.10
C ALA A 314 -4.79 -17.22 -11.03
#